data_AF-A0A843H3H9-F1
#
_entry.id   AF-A0A843H3H9-F1
#
_cell.length_a   1.000
_cell.length_b   1.000
_cell.length_c   1.000
_cell.angle_alpha   90.00
_cell.angle_beta   90.00
_cell.angle_gamma   90.00
#
_symmetry.space_group_name_H-M   'P 1'
#
loop_
_entity.id
_entity.type
_entity.pdbx_description
1 polymer ?
#
loop_
_entity_poly.entity_id
_entity_poly.type
_entity_poly.pdbx_seq_one_letter_code
_entity_poly.pdbx_strand_id
1 'polypeptide(L)' 'MRICDFTINEIMDIKSKANFTKQENLLFDCRNNEHSLEVCAEIMNCSVATVYRINKRMINKIKKVM' A
#
# COMPACT_ATOMS: atom_id res chain seq x y z
N MET A 1 -6.70 -9.36 -4.26
CA MET A 1 -6.10 -8.20 -4.97
C MET A 1 -4.66 -8.54 -5.27
N ARG A 2 -4.26 -8.56 -6.56
CA ARG A 2 -2.88 -8.88 -6.96
C ARG A 2 -1.89 -7.94 -6.28
N ILE A 3 -0.71 -8.44 -5.95
CA ILE A 3 0.44 -7.59 -5.67
C ILE A 3 0.71 -6.83 -6.98
N CYS A 4 0.84 -5.52 -6.89
CA CYS A 4 1.07 -4.70 -8.07
C CYS A 4 2.59 -4.63 -8.28
N ASP A 5 3.04 -5.16 -9.41
CA ASP A 5 4.45 -5.08 -9.81
C ASP A 5 4.68 -3.71 -10.44
N PHE A 6 5.14 -2.77 -9.63
CA PHE A 6 5.55 -1.44 -10.09
C PHE A 6 7.07 -1.40 -10.28
N THR A 7 7.53 -0.71 -11.32
CA THR A 7 8.94 -0.36 -11.46
C THR A 7 9.37 0.64 -10.38
N ILE A 8 10.67 0.73 -10.09
CA ILE A 8 11.21 1.66 -9.07
C ILE A 8 10.78 3.11 -9.34
N ASN A 9 10.78 3.52 -10.62
CA ASN A 9 10.35 4.87 -11.01
C ASN A 9 8.86 5.10 -10.71
N GLU A 10 8.00 4.13 -11.01
CA GLU A 10 6.56 4.22 -10.70
C GLU A 10 6.30 4.26 -9.19
N ILE A 11 7.04 3.48 -8.40
CA ILE A 11 6.97 3.51 -6.93
C ILE A 11 7.31 4.91 -6.40
N MET A 12 8.38 5.53 -6.90
CA MET A 12 8.78 6.89 -6.51
C MET A 12 7.74 7.93 -6.90
N ASP A 13 7.21 7.84 -8.12
CA ASP A 13 6.17 8.73 -8.64
C ASP A 13 4.89 8.62 -7.81
N ILE A 14 4.44 7.40 -7.53
CA ILE A 14 3.26 7.15 -6.70
C ILE A 14 3.47 7.71 -5.29
N LYS A 15 4.62 7.44 -4.65
CA LYS A 15 4.90 7.96 -3.30
C LYS A 15 4.93 9.49 -3.25
N SER A 16 5.48 10.13 -4.28
CA SER A 16 5.57 11.58 -4.38
C SER A 16 4.19 12.23 -4.58
N LYS A 17 3.35 11.62 -5.43
CA LYS A 17 2.10 12.23 -5.90
C LYS A 17 0.85 11.76 -5.13
N ALA A 18 0.81 10.53 -4.62
CA ALA A 18 -0.40 9.92 -4.05
C ALA A 18 -0.78 10.43 -2.65
N ASN A 19 0.02 11.32 -2.05
CA ASN A 19 -0.22 11.94 -0.74
C ASN A 19 -0.63 10.91 0.33
N PHE A 20 0.21 9.89 0.51
CA PHE A 20 -0.03 8.81 1.47
C PHE A 20 0.19 9.27 2.91
N THR A 21 -0.68 8.79 3.79
CA THR A 21 -0.45 8.83 5.23
C THR A 21 0.66 7.86 5.62
N LYS A 22 1.21 8.01 6.83
CA LYS A 22 2.26 7.11 7.35
C LYS A 22 1.86 5.62 7.29
N GLN A 23 0.60 5.31 7.59
CA GLN A 23 0.08 3.94 7.52
C GLN A 23 -0.05 3.42 6.09
N GLU A 24 -0.48 4.27 5.15
CA GLU A 24 -0.59 3.89 3.74
C GLU A 24 0.80 3.67 3.13
N ASN A 25 1.80 4.49 3.49
CA ASN A 25 3.19 4.27 3.08
C ASN A 25 3.75 2.94 3.59
N LEU A 26 3.55 2.63 4.88
CA LEU A 26 3.97 1.36 5.46
C LEU A 26 3.33 0.17 4.75
N LEU A 27 2.02 0.26 4.46
CA LEU A 27 1.31 -0.78 3.74
C LEU A 27 1.79 -0.91 2.29
N PHE A 28 2.03 0.21 1.61
CA PHE A 28 2.54 0.23 0.23
C PHE A 28 3.90 -0.48 0.13
N ASP A 29 4.80 -0.20 1.08
CA ASP A 29 6.11 -0.86 1.15
C ASP A 29 5.99 -2.34 1.48
N CYS A 30 5.13 -2.74 2.42
CA CYS A 30 4.90 -4.16 2.69
C CYS A 30 4.35 -4.88 1.45
N ARG A 31 3.44 -4.26 0.72
CA ARG A 31 2.84 -4.83 -0.50
C ARG A 31 3.83 -4.92 -1.66
N ASN A 32 4.76 -3.98 -1.78
CA ASN A 32 5.84 -4.03 -2.78
C ASN A 32 6.88 -5.13 -2.47
N ASN A 33 7.01 -5.55 -1.21
CA ASN A 33 7.81 -6.72 -0.81
C ASN A 33 7.01 -8.05 -0.93
N GLU A 34 5.97 -8.06 -1.75
CA GLU A 34 5.12 -9.22 -2.03
C GLU A 34 4.40 -9.83 -0.80
N HIS A 35 4.28 -9.09 0.31
CA HIS A 35 3.57 -9.59 1.48
C HIS A 35 2.05 -9.65 1.28
N SER A 36 1.43 -10.69 1.84
CA SER A 36 -0.04 -10.80 1.91
C SER A 36 -0.61 -9.75 2.87
N LEU A 37 -1.92 -9.50 2.80
CA LEU A 37 -2.55 -8.52 3.70
C LEU A 37 -2.54 -9.00 5.16
N GLU A 38 -2.53 -10.30 5.38
CA GLU A 38 -2.41 -10.96 6.67
C GLU A 38 -1.03 -10.70 7.28
N VAL A 39 0.04 -10.91 6.51
CA VAL A 39 1.41 -10.59 6.94
C VAL A 39 1.57 -9.09 7.18
N CYS A 40 0.99 -8.25 6.31
CA CYS A 40 0.96 -6.79 6.54
C CYS A 40 0.25 -6.44 7.85
N ALA A 41 -0.81 -7.15 8.22
CA ALA A 41 -1.56 -6.93 9.45
C ALA A 41 -0.72 -7.27 10.69
N GLU A 42 0.04 -8.35 10.64
CA GLU A 42 1.00 -8.72 11.68
C GLU A 42 2.11 -7.66 11.82
N ILE A 43 2.74 -7.25 10.71
CA ILE A 43 3.81 -6.23 10.70
C ILE A 43 3.30 -4.88 11.22
N MET A 44 2.12 -4.47 10.78
CA MET A 44 1.49 -3.22 11.22
C MET A 44 0.84 -3.32 12.60
N ASN A 45 0.89 -4.49 13.25
CA ASN A 45 0.27 -4.80 14.53
C ASN A 45 -1.20 -4.33 14.61
N CYS A 46 -1.99 -4.68 13.59
CA CYS A 46 -3.37 -4.28 13.50
C CYS A 46 -4.24 -5.39 12.91
N SER A 47 -5.57 -5.26 13.00
CA SER A 47 -6.46 -6.29 12.45
C SER A 47 -6.43 -6.30 10.92
N VAL A 48 -6.59 -7.47 10.32
CA VAL A 48 -6.69 -7.65 8.85
C VAL A 48 -7.78 -6.75 8.26
N ALA A 49 -8.91 -6.58 8.95
CA ALA A 49 -9.98 -5.67 8.55
C ALA A 49 -9.50 -4.20 8.48
N THR A 50 -8.63 -3.79 9.41
CA THR A 50 -8.04 -2.44 9.40
C THR A 50 -7.11 -2.26 8.21
N VAL A 51 -6.21 -3.22 7.97
CA VAL A 51 -5.34 -3.22 6.78
C VAL A 51 -6.17 -3.18 5.49
N TYR A 52 -7.24 -3.95 5.40
CA TYR A 52 -8.10 -3.96 4.22
C TYR A 52 -8.71 -2.58 3.92
N ARG A 53 -9.16 -1.85 4.95
CA ARG A 53 -9.65 -0.46 4.79
C ARG A 53 -8.54 0.48 4.33
N ILE A 54 -7.34 0.36 4.90
CA ILE A 54 -6.17 1.16 4.51
C ILE A 54 -5.80 0.86 3.06
N ASN A 55 -5.74 -0.41 2.68
CA ASN A 55 -5.46 -0.86 1.31
C ASN A 55 -6.46 -0.24 0.32
N LYS A 56 -7.76 -0.27 0.64
CA LYS A 56 -8.80 0.32 -0.21
C LYS A 56 -8.58 1.84 -0.41
N ARG A 57 -8.22 2.56 0.65
CA ARG A 57 -7.93 4.01 0.57
C ARG A 57 -6.66 4.29 -0.24
N MET A 58 -5.59 3.56 0.03
CA MET A 58 -4.31 3.63 -0.67
C MET A 58 -4.48 3.41 -2.18
N ILE A 59 -5.17 2.35 -2.57
CA ILE A 59 -5.45 2.04 -3.98
C ILE A 59 -6.26 3.14 -4.66
N ASN A 60 -7.25 3.71 -3.98
CA ASN A 60 -8.03 4.81 -4.52
C ASN A 60 -7.18 6.07 -4.75
N LYS A 61 -6.12 6.28 -3.95
CA LYS A 61 -5.16 7.36 -4.16
C LYS A 61 -4.24 7.05 -5.34
N ILE A 62 -3.72 5.82 -5.43
CA ILE A 62 -2.89 5.38 -6.57
C ILE A 62 -3.62 5.59 -7.89
N LYS A 63 -4.89 5.16 -7.97
CA LYS A 63 -5.75 5.33 -9.17
C LYS A 63 -6.02 6.78 -9.58
N LYS A 64 -5.79 7.76 -8.71
CA LYS A 64 -5.95 9.19 -9.04
C LYS A 64 -4.67 9.81 -9.58
N VAL A 65 -3.56 9.13 -9.41
CA VAL A 65 -2.20 9.61 -9.70
C VAL A 65 -1.62 8.91 -10.92
N MET A 66 -1.99 7.65 -11.10
CA MET A 66 -1.85 6.91 -12.35
C MET A 66 -2.92 7.36 -13.34
#